data_AF-A0A7S0HPA7-F1
#
_entry.id   AF-A0A7S0HPA7-F1
#
_cell.length_a   1.000
_cell.length_b   1.000
_cell.length_c   1.000
_cell.angle_alpha   90.00
_cell.angle_beta   90.00
_cell.angle_gamma   90.00
#
_symmetry.space_group_name_H-M   'P 1'
#
loop_
_entity.id
_entity.type
_entity.pdbx_description
1 polymer ?
#
loop_
_entity_poly.entity_id
_entity_poly.type
_entity_poly.pdbx_seq_one_letter_code
_entity_poly.pdbx_strand_id
1 'polypeptide(L)'
;FSSFGFLVHGTTCHFFYNFLDRAVPGTDAKPVATKVAIDQLLWNPIFGCLFFGYLTLYDGGSLPQAAMRIQQSLATQVTGSWGFWGPAHVVNFRLVPTEQRLLYINALQI
;
A
#
# COMPACT_ATOMS: atom_id res chain seq x y z
N PHE A 1 13.90 0.22 -11.19
CA PHE A 1 12.67 0.83 -10.64
C PHE A 1 11.39 0.32 -11.28
N SER A 2 11.25 0.31 -12.62
CA SER A 2 10.04 -0.19 -13.31
C SER A 2 9.65 -1.64 -12.96
N SER A 3 10.65 -2.49 -12.67
CA SER A 3 10.46 -3.86 -12.19
C SER A 3 9.72 -3.93 -10.85
N PHE A 4 10.02 -3.03 -9.90
CA PHE A 4 9.31 -2.97 -8.62
C PHE A 4 7.85 -2.55 -8.81
N GLY A 5 7.60 -1.53 -9.65
CA GLY A 5 6.25 -1.07 -9.96
C GLY A 5 5.37 -2.17 -10.56
N PHE A 6 5.89 -2.93 -11.53
CA PHE A 6 5.11 -3.97 -12.19
C PHE A 6 5.02 -5.27 -11.38
N LEU A 7 6.17 -5.80 -10.93
CA LEU A 7 6.24 -7.15 -10.34
C LEU A 7 5.89 -7.19 -8.86
N VAL A 8 6.07 -6.08 -8.13
CA VAL A 8 5.81 -6.02 -6.69
C VAL A 8 4.57 -5.20 -6.44
N HIS A 9 4.54 -3.92 -6.81
CA HIS A 9 3.41 -3.05 -6.51
C HIS A 9 2.12 -3.49 -7.24
N GLY A 10 2.15 -3.59 -8.57
CA GLY A 10 0.95 -3.91 -9.35
C GLY A 10 0.32 -5.26 -9.02
N THR A 11 1.13 -6.33 -8.96
CA THR A 11 0.64 -7.69 -8.67
C THR A 11 0.14 -7.83 -7.23
N THR A 12 0.92 -7.39 -6.25
CA THR A 12 0.59 -7.62 -4.84
C THR A 12 -0.61 -6.78 -4.40
N CYS A 13 -0.70 -5.52 -4.85
CA CYS A 13 -1.88 -4.69 -4.61
C CYS A 13 -3.14 -5.27 -5.27
N HIS A 14 -3.03 -5.83 -6.49
CA HIS A 14 -4.16 -6.49 -7.15
C HIS A 14 -4.70 -7.66 -6.31
N PHE A 15 -3.84 -8.57 -5.87
CA PHE A 15 -4.28 -9.71 -5.05
C PHE A 15 -4.79 -9.25 -3.67
N PHE A 16 -4.12 -8.28 -3.06
CA PHE A 16 -4.51 -7.75 -1.75
C PHE A 16 -5.90 -7.10 -1.78
N TYR A 17 -6.20 -6.22 -2.74
CA TYR A 17 -7.51 -5.56 -2.79
C TYR A 17 -8.65 -6.53 -3.12
N ASN A 18 -8.41 -7.50 -4.01
CA ASN A 18 -9.39 -8.56 -4.28
C ASN A 18 -9.66 -9.42 -3.04
N PHE A 19 -8.62 -9.78 -2.29
CA PHE A 19 -8.77 -10.52 -1.03
C PHE A 19 -9.54 -9.69 0.00
N LEU A 20 -9.16 -8.43 0.17
CA LEU A 20 -9.75 -7.52 1.16
C LEU A 20 -11.24 -7.27 0.87
N ASP A 21 -11.63 -7.16 -0.40
CA ASP A 21 -13.04 -7.04 -0.79
C ASP A 21 -13.87 -8.29 -0.51
N ARG A 22 -13.28 -9.48 -0.69
CA ARG A 22 -13.93 -10.74 -0.35
C ARG A 22 -14.05 -10.91 1.16
N ALA A 23 -13.02 -10.54 1.92
CA ALA A 23 -12.98 -10.67 3.36
C ALA A 23 -13.89 -9.65 4.08
N VAL A 24 -14.00 -8.44 3.53
CA VAL A 24 -14.82 -7.35 4.08
C VAL A 24 -15.78 -6.87 3.00
N PRO A 25 -16.91 -7.55 2.76
CA PRO A 25 -17.83 -7.17 1.70
C PRO A 25 -18.58 -5.88 2.01
N GLY A 26 -19.03 -5.21 0.95
CA GLY A 26 -19.82 -3.99 1.05
C GLY A 26 -19.00 -2.70 1.03
N THR A 27 -19.72 -1.59 0.88
CA THR A 27 -19.17 -0.25 0.77
C THR A 27 -19.67 0.68 1.87
N ASP A 28 -20.46 0.21 2.83
CA ASP A 28 -20.96 1.04 3.94
C ASP A 28 -19.85 1.55 4.85
N ALA A 29 -20.19 2.53 5.70
CA ALA A 29 -19.22 3.23 6.53
C ALA A 29 -18.32 2.29 7.34
N LYS A 30 -18.89 1.23 7.93
CA LYS A 30 -18.13 0.24 8.71
C LYS A 30 -17.18 -0.59 7.82
N PRO A 31 -17.63 -1.29 6.76
CA PRO A 31 -16.73 -1.96 5.82
C PRO A 31 -15.62 -1.06 5.28
N VAL A 32 -15.94 0.17 4.87
CA VAL A 32 -14.95 1.12 4.34
C VAL A 32 -13.93 1.49 5.41
N ALA A 33 -14.36 1.88 6.60
CA ALA A 33 -13.44 2.21 7.70
C ALA A 33 -12.53 1.02 8.05
N THR A 34 -13.07 -0.21 8.08
CA THR A 34 -12.29 -1.43 8.29
C THR A 34 -11.26 -1.65 7.19
N LYS A 35 -11.62 -1.48 5.92
CA LYS A 35 -10.69 -1.61 4.78
C LYS A 35 -9.57 -0.57 4.83
N VAL A 36 -9.91 0.69 5.11
CA VAL A 36 -8.93 1.77 5.28
C VAL A 36 -7.98 1.47 6.43
N ALA A 37 -8.49 1.01 7.58
CA ALA A 37 -7.65 0.64 8.71
C ALA A 37 -6.71 -0.52 8.37
N ILE A 38 -7.21 -1.58 7.70
CA ILE A 38 -6.37 -2.71 7.26
C ILE A 38 -5.30 -2.24 6.27
N ASP A 39 -5.67 -1.40 5.30
CA ASP A 39 -4.71 -0.86 4.34
C ASP A 39 -3.62 -0.02 5.03
N GLN A 40 -4.01 0.94 5.88
CA GLN A 40 -3.07 1.88 6.48
C GLN A 40 -2.22 1.29 7.62
N LEU A 41 -2.75 0.30 8.36
CA LEU A 41 -2.08 -0.29 9.52
C LEU A 41 -1.39 -1.63 9.23
N LEU A 42 -1.76 -2.33 8.16
CA LEU A 42 -1.14 -3.62 7.79
C LEU A 42 -0.46 -3.54 6.42
N TRP A 43 -1.20 -3.16 5.39
CA TRP A 43 -0.66 -3.20 4.02
C TRP A 43 0.45 -2.19 3.80
N ASN A 44 0.25 -0.95 4.25
CA ASN A 44 1.19 0.13 4.09
C ASN A 44 2.55 -0.15 4.77
N PRO A 45 2.63 -0.64 6.04
CA PRO A 45 3.89 -1.10 6.61
C PRO A 45 4.57 -2.24 5.83
N ILE A 46 3.79 -3.23 5.38
CA ILE A 46 4.33 -4.36 4.58
C ILE A 46 4.94 -3.82 3.28
N PHE A 47 4.20 -2.95 2.59
CA PHE A 47 4.66 -2.35 1.34
C PHE A 47 5.88 -1.45 1.55
N GLY A 48 5.93 -0.68 2.63
CA GLY A 48 7.09 0.12 3.02
C GLY A 48 8.35 -0.73 3.23
N CYS A 49 8.23 -1.88 3.91
CA CYS A 49 9.33 -2.85 4.05
C CYS A 49 9.81 -3.38 2.69
N LEU A 50 8.88 -3.77 1.81
CA LEU A 50 9.21 -4.24 0.46
C LEU A 50 9.91 -3.15 -0.35
N PHE A 51 9.42 -1.90 -0.27
CA PHE A 51 9.97 -0.77 -1.00
C PHE A 51 11.39 -0.41 -0.52
N PHE A 52 11.59 -0.17 0.78
CA PHE A 52 12.90 0.19 1.31
C PHE A 52 13.91 -0.95 1.19
N GLY A 53 13.45 -2.19 1.32
CA GLY A 53 14.25 -3.40 1.10
C GLY A 53 14.72 -3.49 -0.35
N TYR A 54 13.77 -3.45 -1.29
CA TYR A 54 14.07 -3.45 -2.72
C TYR A 54 15.01 -2.31 -3.09
N LEU A 55 14.71 -1.09 -2.64
CA LEU A 55 15.47 0.10 -3.00
C LEU A 55 16.92 0.01 -2.53
N THR A 56 17.14 -0.39 -1.28
CA THR A 56 18.50 -0.54 -0.74
C THR A 56 19.30 -1.59 -1.50
N LEU A 57 18.70 -2.74 -1.84
CA LEU A 57 19.37 -3.78 -2.60
C LEU A 57 19.61 -3.38 -4.05
N TYR A 58 18.66 -2.66 -4.66
CA TYR A 58 18.77 -2.14 -6.02
C TYR A 58 19.92 -1.13 -6.14
N ASP A 59 20.16 -0.33 -5.10
CA ASP A 59 21.26 0.63 -5.01
C ASP A 59 22.61 -0.05 -4.64
N GLY A 60 22.67 -1.38 -4.59
CA GLY A 60 23.89 -2.15 -4.29
C GLY A 60 24.20 -2.33 -2.81
N GLY A 61 23.27 -1.97 -1.93
CA GLY A 61 23.38 -2.18 -0.48
C GLY A 61 23.18 -3.64 -0.05
N SER A 62 23.51 -3.90 1.22
CA SER A 62 23.40 -5.21 1.86
C SER A 62 22.09 -5.37 2.66
N LEU A 63 21.73 -6.61 3.00
CA LEU A 63 20.54 -6.90 3.83
C LEU A 63 20.56 -6.20 5.20
N PRO A 64 21.69 -6.13 5.94
CA PRO A 64 21.74 -5.34 7.18
C PRO A 64 21.45 -3.86 6.98
N GLN A 65 21.93 -3.26 5.88
CA GLN A 65 21.64 -1.87 5.54
C GLN A 65 20.15 -1.67 5.20
N ALA A 66 19.54 -2.62 4.50
CA ALA A 66 18.11 -2.59 4.22
C ALA A 66 17.28 -2.64 5.50
N ALA A 67 17.61 -3.53 6.45
CA ALA A 67 16.94 -3.62 7.74
C ALA A 67 17.06 -2.32 8.55
N MET A 68 18.26 -1.73 8.57
CA MET A 68 18.51 -0.44 9.23
C MET A 68 17.65 0.68 8.64
N ARG A 69 17.59 0.77 7.30
CA ARG A 69 16.75 1.76 6.60
C ARG A 69 15.27 1.59 6.94
N ILE A 70 14.78 0.35 6.92
CA ILE A 70 13.39 0.04 7.29
C ILE A 70 13.12 0.52 8.72
N GLN A 71 13.95 0.16 9.69
CA GLN A 71 13.78 0.57 11.09
C GLN A 71 13.76 2.10 11.27
N GLN A 72 14.57 2.83 10.51
CA GLN A 72 14.66 4.29 10.61
C GLN A 72 13.52 5.03 9.91
N SER A 73 13.03 4.50 8.78
CA SER A 73 12.15 5.26 7.88
C SER A 73 10.69 4.80 7.90
N LEU A 74 10.41 3.54 8.30
CA LEU A 74 9.08 2.94 8.13
C LEU A 74 8.00 3.68 8.93
N ALA A 75 8.24 3.98 10.20
CA ALA A 75 7.26 4.65 11.04
C ALA A 75 6.88 6.03 10.50
N THR A 76 7.88 6.82 10.09
CA THR A 76 7.67 8.14 9.49
C THR A 76 6.93 8.04 8.16
N GLN A 77 7.29 7.08 7.30
CA GLN A 77 6.62 6.87 6.02
C GLN A 77 5.15 6.44 6.20
N VAL A 78 4.86 5.51 7.10
CA VAL A 78 3.51 5.03 7.39
C VAL A 78 2.65 6.15 7.96
N THR A 79 3.10 6.80 9.03
CA THR A 79 2.31 7.87 9.67
C THR A 79 2.15 9.10 8.78
N GLY A 80 3.18 9.47 8.03
CA GLY A 80 3.13 10.57 7.05
C GLY A 80 2.16 10.32 5.91
N SER A 81 1.91 9.05 5.55
CA SER A 81 0.98 8.70 4.48
C SER A 81 -0.49 8.92 4.85
N TRP A 82 -0.86 8.84 6.13
CA TRP A 82 -2.26 8.78 6.58
C TRP A 82 -3.06 10.02 6.19
N GLY A 83 -2.44 11.20 6.17
CA GLY A 83 -3.12 12.45 5.84
C GLY A 83 -3.64 12.51 4.41
N PHE A 84 -2.91 11.92 3.46
CA PHE A 84 -3.30 11.86 2.05
C PHE A 84 -4.03 10.56 1.72
N TRP A 85 -3.44 9.42 2.10
CA TRP A 85 -3.93 8.11 1.71
C TRP A 85 -5.17 7.68 2.48
N GLY A 86 -5.34 8.09 3.74
CA GLY A 86 -6.56 7.80 4.50
C GLY A 86 -7.82 8.26 3.77
N PRO A 87 -7.97 9.55 3.44
CA PRO A 87 -9.10 10.05 2.64
C PRO A 87 -9.19 9.43 1.25
N ALA A 88 -8.07 9.26 0.55
CA ALA A 88 -8.05 8.64 -0.78
C ALA A 88 -8.59 7.20 -0.76
N HIS A 89 -8.22 6.41 0.25
CA HIS A 89 -8.73 5.05 0.40
C HIS A 89 -10.20 5.02 0.82
N VAL A 90 -10.70 6.00 1.58
CA VAL A 90 -12.14 6.13 1.83
C VAL A 90 -12.90 6.29 0.50
N VAL A 91 -12.44 7.19 -0.38
CA VAL A 91 -13.01 7.37 -1.72
C VAL A 91 -12.91 6.09 -2.54
N ASN A 92 -11.74 5.46 -2.56
CA ASN A 92 -11.49 4.23 -3.30
C ASN A 92 -12.44 3.10 -2.90
N PHE A 93 -12.55 2.82 -1.60
CA PHE A 93 -13.36 1.70 -1.10
C PHE A 93 -14.87 1.99 -1.12
N ARG A 94 -15.29 3.27 -1.09
CA ARG A 94 -16.71 3.65 -1.13
C ARG A 94 -17.26 3.79 -2.55
N LEU A 95 -16.48 4.38 -3.46
CA LEU A 95 -17.00 4.88 -4.75
C LEU A 95 -16.39 4.18 -5.97
N VAL A 96 -15.20 3.59 -5.86
CA VAL A 96 -14.50 3.00 -7.02
C VAL A 96 -14.82 1.50 -7.11
N PRO A 97 -15.26 1.01 -8.29
CA PRO A 97 -15.43 -0.43 -8.54
C PRO A 97 -14.13 -1.19 -8.31
N THR A 98 -14.20 -2.41 -7.78
CA THR A 98 -13.04 -3.22 -7.38
C THR A 98 -11.97 -3.33 -8.48
N GLU A 99 -12.39 -3.50 -9.74
CA GLU A 99 -11.52 -3.66 -10.89
C GLU A 99 -10.73 -2.39 -11.23
N GLN A 100 -11.25 -1.22 -10.84
CA GLN A 100 -10.68 0.10 -11.16
C GLN A 100 -9.85 0.70 -10.01
N ARG A 101 -9.88 0.09 -8.82
CA ARG A 101 -9.21 0.64 -7.62
C ARG A 101 -7.71 0.80 -7.77
N LEU A 102 -7.07 -0.17 -8.42
CA LEU A 102 -5.64 -0.10 -8.69
C LEU A 102 -5.31 1.04 -9.67
N LEU A 103 -6.15 1.25 -10.69
CA LEU A 103 -6.00 2.36 -11.62
C LEU A 103 -6.16 3.71 -10.91
N TYR A 104 -7.18 3.84 -10.05
CA TYR A 104 -7.39 5.02 -9.21
C TYR A 104 -6.18 5.34 -8.33
N ILE A 105 -5.65 4.34 -7.60
CA ILE A 105 -4.47 4.52 -6.74
C ILE A 105 -3.26 4.96 -7.58
N ASN A 106 -3.00 4.29 -8.70
CA ASN A 106 -1.86 4.64 -9.56
C ASN A 106 -1.99 6.06 -10.13
N ALA A 107 -3.19 6.51 -10.45
CA ALA A 107 -3.42 7.87 -10.94
C ALA A 107 -3.13 8.95 -9.89
N LEU A 108 -3.31 8.65 -8.60
CA LEU A 108 -2.96 9.54 -7.49
C LEU A 108 -1.47 9.52 -7.12
N GLN A 109 -0.75 8.49 -7.57
CA GLN A 109 0.67 8.25 -7.24
C GLN A 109 1.65 8.92 -8.21
N ILE A 110 1.14 9.65 -9.20
CA ILE A 110 1.90 10.36 -10.26
C ILE A 110 2.63 11.57 -9.69
#